data_AF-A0A5K7YW38-F1
#
_entry.id   AF-A0A5K7YW38-F1
#
_cell.length_a   1.000
_cell.length_b   1.000
_cell.length_c   1.000
_cell.angle_alpha   90.00
_cell.angle_beta   90.00
_cell.angle_gamma   90.00
#
_symmetry.space_group_name_H-M   'P 1'
#
loop_
_entity.id
_entity.type
_entity.pdbx_description
1 polymer ?
#
loop_
_entity_poly.entity_id
_entity_poly.type
_entity_poly.pdbx_seq_one_letter_code
_entity_poly.pdbx_strand_id
1 'polypeptide(L)'
;MQWTDEADAAVKKVPFFVRKKVRSRVEKEVTEAGKTRVTLSDVKTTQARYLKKMSSEVKGYQLDACFGGSGCPHRTTTSEVLVERIERVMAGADLLGFLRSRVQGGLKFHHEFRISIADCPNACSQPQIKDVGIIGAATPEFTDIPCTACGACSDACKENAVQLSATGAAVAVDAARCVHCGSCMAACPTGTLTTGKKGYRVLIGGKLGRHPRLARELPGIHDAETVVRMIADFLAFYKSRSTHGQRFAQLLTDADIDAFTDKWAS
;
A
#
# COMPACT_ATOMS: atom_id res chain seq x y z
N MET A 1 27.85 2.39 19.47
CA MET A 1 28.86 3.25 18.83
C MET A 1 28.82 4.63 19.48
N GLN A 2 29.95 5.27 19.77
CA GLN A 2 29.96 6.60 20.40
C GLN A 2 29.81 7.70 19.34
N TRP A 3 29.03 8.74 19.61
CA TRP A 3 28.85 9.91 18.74
C TRP A 3 29.41 11.16 19.44
N THR A 4 30.02 12.08 18.70
CA THR A 4 30.32 13.42 19.25
C THR A 4 29.04 14.25 19.38
N ASP A 5 29.03 15.23 20.28
CA ASP A 5 27.87 16.09 20.52
C ASP A 5 27.49 16.87 19.25
N GLU A 6 28.47 17.28 18.45
CA GLU A 6 28.23 17.99 17.19
C GLU A 6 27.63 17.07 16.12
N ALA A 7 28.06 15.79 16.09
CA ALA A 7 27.49 14.79 15.18
C ALA A 7 26.03 14.49 15.55
N ASP A 8 25.75 14.36 16.86
CA ASP A 8 24.41 14.14 17.38
C ASP A 8 23.47 15.33 17.10
N ALA A 9 23.97 16.56 17.33
CA ALA A 9 23.26 17.80 17.03
C ALA A 9 22.96 17.92 15.52
N ALA A 10 23.86 17.49 14.64
CA ALA A 10 23.62 17.48 13.20
C ALA A 10 22.49 16.53 12.80
N VAL A 11 22.45 15.31 13.36
CA VAL A 11 21.36 14.35 13.09
C VAL A 11 20.03 14.82 13.66
N LYS A 12 20.01 15.55 14.79
CA LYS A 12 18.78 16.14 15.34
C LYS A 12 18.12 17.14 14.38
N LYS A 13 18.87 17.78 13.49
CA LYS A 13 18.32 18.67 12.44
C LYS A 13 17.65 17.93 11.28
N VAL A 14 17.89 16.62 11.14
CA VAL A 14 17.24 15.77 10.14
C VAL A 14 15.80 15.44 10.60
N PRO A 15 14.81 15.32 9.69
CA PRO A 15 13.45 14.93 10.06
C PRO A 15 13.40 13.63 10.86
N PHE A 16 12.63 13.62 11.96
CA PHE A 16 12.68 12.56 12.96
C PHE A 16 12.46 11.14 12.39
N PHE A 17 11.58 11.01 11.40
CA PHE A 17 11.21 9.74 10.78
C PHE A 17 12.31 9.11 9.91
N VAL A 18 13.34 9.86 9.51
CA VAL A 18 14.52 9.30 8.81
C VAL A 18 15.79 9.24 9.68
N ARG A 19 15.78 9.81 10.90
CA ARG A 19 16.96 9.86 11.78
C ARG A 19 17.56 8.47 12.04
N LYS A 20 16.71 7.46 12.29
CA LYS A 20 17.15 6.07 12.51
C LYS A 20 17.94 5.53 11.30
N LYS A 21 17.44 5.77 10.09
CA LYS A 21 18.09 5.35 8.84
C LYS A 21 19.40 6.10 8.60
N VAL A 22 19.44 7.40 8.90
CA VAL A 22 20.67 8.21 8.81
C VAL A 22 21.72 7.70 9.79
N ARG A 23 21.37 7.49 11.07
CA ARG A 23 22.30 6.95 12.08
C ARG A 23 22.86 5.61 11.66
N SER A 24 21.99 4.66 11.31
CA SER A 24 22.40 3.32 10.89
C SER A 24 23.36 3.35 9.69
N ARG A 25 23.13 4.25 8.71
CA ARG A 25 24.03 4.40 7.56
C ARG A 25 25.39 4.96 7.96
N VAL A 26 25.41 6.02 8.77
CA VAL A 26 26.67 6.62 9.25
C VAL A 26 27.46 5.62 10.09
N GLU A 27 26.81 4.92 11.02
CA GLU A 27 27.45 3.92 11.89
C GLU A 27 28.05 2.77 11.08
N LYS A 28 27.34 2.31 10.04
CA LYS A 28 27.84 1.30 9.11
C LYS A 28 29.12 1.78 8.40
N GLU A 29 29.10 2.95 7.78
CA GLU A 29 30.27 3.48 7.05
C GLU A 29 31.47 3.76 7.97
N VAL A 30 31.23 4.22 9.20
CA VAL A 30 32.28 4.47 10.19
C VAL A 30 32.89 3.17 10.70
N THR A 31 32.05 2.15 10.91
CA THR A 31 32.49 0.80 11.31
C THR A 31 33.29 0.13 10.19
N GLU A 32 32.84 0.23 8.93
CA GLU A 32 33.57 -0.24 7.75
C GLU A 32 34.93 0.47 7.58
N ALA A 33 35.03 1.72 8.04
CA ALA A 33 36.29 2.47 8.10
C ALA A 33 37.16 2.14 9.33
N GLY A 34 36.81 1.12 10.13
CA GLY A 34 37.55 0.68 11.31
C GLY A 34 37.49 1.66 12.51
N LYS A 35 36.59 2.64 12.48
CA LYS A 35 36.45 3.64 13.55
C LYS A 35 35.37 3.20 14.54
N THR A 36 35.54 3.55 15.81
CA THR A 36 34.59 3.24 16.89
C THR A 36 33.76 4.45 17.34
N ARG A 37 34.10 5.63 16.83
CA ARG A 37 33.48 6.92 17.18
C ARG A 37 33.05 7.67 15.92
N VAL A 38 31.81 8.15 15.91
CA VAL A 38 31.21 8.94 14.83
C VAL A 38 31.46 10.43 15.09
N THR A 39 32.07 11.11 14.12
CA THR A 39 32.32 12.56 14.15
C THR A 39 31.39 13.33 13.22
N LEU A 40 31.32 14.65 13.37
CA LEU A 40 30.59 15.52 12.44
C LEU A 40 31.07 15.37 10.98
N SER A 41 32.38 15.14 10.79
CA SER A 41 32.97 14.93 9.46
C SER A 41 32.43 13.66 8.81
N ASP A 42 32.28 12.58 9.59
CA ASP A 42 31.72 11.32 9.09
C ASP A 42 30.25 11.50 8.67
N VAL A 43 29.45 12.23 9.46
CA VAL A 43 28.05 12.57 9.12
C VAL A 43 27.97 13.35 7.81
N LYS A 44 28.78 14.42 7.67
CA LYS A 44 28.81 15.26 6.46
C LYS A 44 29.30 14.48 5.24
N THR A 45 30.32 13.65 5.41
CA THR A 45 30.88 12.81 4.33
C THR A 45 29.86 11.78 3.86
N THR A 46 29.20 11.09 4.79
CA THR A 46 28.13 10.13 4.51
C THR A 46 26.98 10.82 3.77
N GLN A 47 26.55 12.00 4.24
CA GLN A 47 25.50 12.79 3.60
C GLN A 47 25.87 13.18 2.17
N ALA A 48 27.07 13.73 1.95
CA ALA A 48 27.54 14.13 0.62
C ALA A 48 27.65 12.93 -0.33
N ARG A 49 28.14 11.79 0.17
CA ARG A 49 28.22 10.54 -0.59
C ARG A 49 26.83 10.02 -0.96
N TYR A 50 25.89 10.02 -0.03
CA TYR A 50 24.51 9.61 -0.27
C TYR A 50 23.86 10.48 -1.35
N LEU A 51 24.00 11.80 -1.28
CA LEU A 51 23.44 12.72 -2.28
C LEU A 51 24.04 12.49 -3.67
N LYS A 52 25.35 12.19 -3.76
CA LYS A 52 26.02 11.86 -5.03
C LYS A 52 25.63 10.49 -5.59
N LYS A 53 25.34 9.51 -4.73
CA LYS A 53 24.99 8.13 -5.11
C LYS A 53 23.51 7.80 -4.98
N MET A 54 22.64 8.81 -4.81
CA MET A 54 21.22 8.58 -4.57
C MET A 54 20.55 7.78 -5.70
N SER A 55 21.01 7.97 -6.94
CA SER A 55 20.51 7.24 -8.10
C SER A 55 20.82 5.75 -8.08
N SER A 56 21.89 5.30 -7.40
CA SER A 56 22.22 3.88 -7.27
C SER A 56 21.37 3.16 -6.22
N GLU A 57 20.62 3.89 -5.38
CA GLU A 57 19.70 3.32 -4.39
C GLU A 57 18.29 3.07 -4.96
N VAL A 58 18.01 3.56 -6.17
CA VAL A 58 16.75 3.36 -6.86
C VAL A 58 16.68 1.91 -7.35
N LYS A 59 15.63 1.19 -6.96
CA LYS A 59 15.36 -0.20 -7.33
C LYS A 59 14.44 -0.31 -8.56
N GLY A 60 13.79 0.79 -8.91
CA GLY A 60 12.81 0.87 -10.00
C GLY A 60 11.36 0.73 -9.53
N TYR A 61 11.14 0.10 -8.38
CA TYR A 61 9.83 0.02 -7.75
C TYR A 61 9.90 -0.01 -6.22
N GLN A 62 8.74 0.22 -5.59
CA GLN A 62 8.49 0.03 -4.17
C GLN A 62 7.25 -0.85 -3.99
N LEU A 63 7.37 -1.85 -3.13
CA LEU A 63 6.26 -2.68 -2.68
C LEU A 63 6.19 -2.56 -1.15
N ASP A 64 5.15 -1.91 -0.66
CA ASP A 64 4.90 -1.75 0.77
C ASP A 64 3.72 -2.63 1.20
N ALA A 65 3.81 -3.27 2.36
CA ALA A 65 2.70 -3.99 2.98
C ALA A 65 2.46 -3.48 4.40
N CYS A 66 1.22 -3.55 4.86
CA CYS A 66 0.89 -3.23 6.25
C CYS A 66 1.42 -4.30 7.22
N PHE A 67 1.38 -4.03 8.52
CA PHE A 67 1.80 -4.97 9.57
C PHE A 67 0.80 -6.11 9.83
N GLY A 68 -0.10 -6.39 8.89
CA GLY A 68 -1.14 -7.39 9.04
C GLY A 68 -0.57 -8.78 9.29
N GLY A 69 0.42 -9.21 8.50
CA GLY A 69 1.07 -10.51 8.67
C GLY A 69 1.80 -10.71 10.00
N SER A 70 1.99 -9.64 10.78
CA SER A 70 2.50 -9.72 12.15
C SER A 70 1.40 -9.96 13.21
N GLY A 71 0.17 -10.30 12.80
CA GLY A 71 -0.90 -10.68 13.71
C GLY A 71 -1.92 -9.58 14.04
N CYS A 72 -2.12 -8.60 13.16
CA CYS A 72 -3.09 -7.52 13.41
C CYS A 72 -4.53 -8.07 13.58
N PRO A 73 -5.30 -7.63 14.60
CA PRO A 73 -6.66 -8.12 14.85
C PRO A 73 -7.70 -7.55 13.89
N HIS A 74 -7.36 -6.50 13.13
CA HIS A 74 -8.29 -5.85 12.18
C HIS A 74 -8.21 -6.42 10.76
N ARG A 75 -7.41 -7.47 10.54
CA ARG A 75 -7.27 -8.08 9.22
C ARG A 75 -8.60 -8.60 8.70
N THR A 76 -8.96 -8.16 7.51
CA THR A 76 -10.08 -8.74 6.76
C THR A 76 -9.59 -9.97 5.99
N THR A 77 -8.40 -9.88 5.41
CA THR A 77 -7.71 -10.97 4.70
C THR A 77 -6.22 -11.03 5.07
N THR A 78 -5.50 -12.00 4.53
CA THR A 78 -4.05 -12.15 4.65
C THR A 78 -3.41 -11.90 3.29
N SER A 79 -2.25 -11.23 3.23
CA SER A 79 -1.63 -10.81 1.96
C SER A 79 -0.25 -11.38 1.70
N GLU A 80 0.31 -12.22 2.57
CA GLU A 80 1.69 -12.72 2.48
C GLU A 80 1.95 -13.41 1.13
N VAL A 81 1.06 -14.32 0.73
CA VAL A 81 1.16 -15.02 -0.57
C VAL A 81 1.00 -14.04 -1.74
N LEU A 82 0.13 -13.05 -1.62
CA LEU A 82 -0.07 -12.04 -2.67
C LEU A 82 1.17 -11.15 -2.82
N VAL A 83 1.75 -10.68 -1.71
CA VAL A 83 2.99 -9.89 -1.68
C VAL A 83 4.11 -10.63 -2.40
N GLU A 84 4.33 -11.91 -2.09
CA GLU A 84 5.36 -12.71 -2.76
C GLU A 84 5.13 -12.83 -4.27
N ARG A 85 3.89 -13.06 -4.70
CA ARG A 85 3.55 -13.17 -6.12
C ARG A 85 3.77 -11.84 -6.85
N ILE A 86 3.38 -10.73 -6.24
CA ILE A 86 3.59 -9.39 -6.80
C ILE A 86 5.08 -9.09 -6.89
N GLU A 87 5.87 -9.40 -5.86
CA GLU A 87 7.31 -9.19 -5.88
C GLU A 87 7.98 -9.92 -7.05
N ARG A 88 7.56 -11.17 -7.34
CA ARG A 88 8.05 -11.92 -8.51
C ARG A 88 7.70 -11.24 -9.83
N VAL A 89 6.47 -10.71 -9.98
CA VAL A 89 6.06 -9.96 -11.17
C VAL A 89 6.87 -8.68 -11.33
N MET A 90 7.06 -7.93 -10.25
CA MET A 90 7.81 -6.67 -10.25
C MET A 90 9.29 -6.88 -10.57
N ALA A 91 9.90 -7.92 -10.00
CA ALA A 91 11.28 -8.30 -10.30
C ALA A 91 11.45 -8.71 -11.76
N GLY A 92 10.54 -9.54 -12.29
CA GLY A 92 10.54 -9.96 -13.70
C GLY A 92 10.29 -8.82 -14.69
N ALA A 93 9.69 -7.72 -14.24
CA ALA A 93 9.41 -6.57 -15.10
C ALA A 93 10.62 -5.67 -15.37
N ASP A 94 11.78 -5.85 -14.71
CA ASP A 94 12.99 -5.02 -14.87
C ASP A 94 12.68 -3.51 -14.99
N LEU A 95 11.96 -2.97 -14.00
CA LEU A 95 11.59 -1.55 -13.99
C LEU A 95 12.81 -0.63 -13.86
N LEU A 96 13.90 -1.11 -13.24
CA LEU A 96 15.14 -0.36 -13.13
C LEU A 96 15.80 -0.16 -14.49
N GLY A 97 15.99 -1.23 -15.26
CA GLY A 97 16.52 -1.17 -16.62
C GLY A 97 15.63 -0.31 -17.52
N PHE A 98 14.30 -0.52 -17.43
CA PHE A 98 13.33 0.30 -18.15
C PHE A 98 13.48 1.80 -17.83
N LEU A 99 13.48 2.19 -16.56
CA LEU A 99 13.60 3.59 -16.17
C LEU A 99 14.93 4.21 -16.62
N ARG A 100 16.05 3.47 -16.53
CA ARG A 100 17.35 3.93 -17.03
C ARG A 100 17.34 4.21 -18.53
N SER A 101 16.56 3.45 -19.30
CA SER A 101 16.43 3.67 -20.76
C SER A 101 15.56 4.88 -21.13
N ARG A 102 14.74 5.39 -20.20
CA ARG A 102 13.75 6.46 -20.46
C ARG A 102 14.09 7.80 -19.80
N VAL A 103 14.77 7.78 -18.66
CA VAL A 103 15.06 9.01 -17.89
C VAL A 103 16.44 9.53 -18.23
N GLN A 104 16.52 10.80 -18.64
CA GLN A 104 17.80 11.48 -18.81
C GLN A 104 18.41 11.80 -17.43
N GLY A 105 19.66 11.42 -17.24
CA GLY A 105 20.43 11.69 -16.02
C GLY A 105 20.17 10.68 -14.89
N GLY A 106 20.49 11.09 -13.65
CA GLY A 106 20.40 10.21 -12.49
C GLY A 106 18.96 9.94 -12.06
N LEU A 107 18.61 8.65 -11.91
CA LEU A 107 17.33 8.25 -11.34
C LEU A 107 17.13 8.78 -9.91
N LYS A 108 15.86 8.96 -9.55
CA LYS A 108 15.42 9.48 -8.25
C LYS A 108 14.22 8.65 -7.77
N PHE A 109 14.01 8.56 -6.45
CA PHE A 109 12.92 7.76 -5.85
C PHE A 109 11.49 8.12 -6.31
N HIS A 110 11.28 9.32 -6.86
CA HIS A 110 9.98 9.70 -7.41
C HIS A 110 9.71 9.13 -8.81
N HIS A 111 10.67 8.45 -9.44
CA HIS A 111 10.44 7.71 -10.68
C HIS A 111 9.96 6.28 -10.43
N GLU A 112 10.15 5.75 -9.21
CA GLU A 112 9.79 4.36 -8.90
C GLU A 112 8.29 4.13 -9.01
N PHE A 113 7.92 3.00 -9.59
CA PHE A 113 6.54 2.50 -9.59
C PHE A 113 6.19 2.00 -8.18
N ARG A 114 5.03 2.37 -7.64
CA ARG A 114 4.70 2.10 -6.23
C ARG A 114 3.43 1.29 -6.07
N ILE A 115 3.55 0.13 -5.44
CA ILE A 115 2.44 -0.71 -5.02
C ILE A 115 2.37 -0.70 -3.49
N SER A 116 1.17 -0.63 -2.93
CA SER A 116 0.97 -0.85 -1.50
C SER A 116 -0.23 -1.73 -1.21
N ILE A 117 -0.08 -2.60 -0.22
CA ILE A 117 -1.08 -3.60 0.18
C ILE A 117 -1.45 -3.39 1.64
N ALA A 118 -2.74 -3.36 1.93
CA ALA A 118 -3.30 -3.35 3.28
C ALA A 118 -4.29 -4.51 3.44
N ASP A 119 -4.24 -5.20 4.57
CA ASP A 119 -5.08 -6.39 4.84
C ASP A 119 -6.52 -6.04 5.23
N CYS A 120 -6.82 -4.75 5.40
CA CYS A 120 -8.14 -4.25 5.77
C CYS A 120 -8.34 -2.78 5.37
N PRO A 121 -9.57 -2.26 5.43
CA PRO A 121 -9.90 -0.88 5.05
C PRO A 121 -9.24 0.23 5.89
N ASN A 122 -8.66 -0.08 7.06
CA ASN A 122 -7.86 0.89 7.83
C ASN A 122 -6.62 1.37 7.05
N ALA A 123 -6.17 0.59 6.06
CA ALA A 123 -5.25 1.06 5.03
C ALA A 123 -3.92 1.64 5.56
N CYS A 124 -3.35 1.07 6.62
CA CYS A 124 -2.17 1.64 7.31
C CYS A 124 -0.92 1.80 6.42
N SER A 125 -0.81 1.04 5.33
CA SER A 125 0.27 1.14 4.33
C SER A 125 0.01 2.22 3.26
N GLN A 126 -1.06 3.00 3.41
CA GLN A 126 -1.44 4.14 2.57
C GLN A 126 -1.66 3.80 1.07
N PRO A 127 -2.43 2.74 0.73
CA PRO A 127 -2.70 2.34 -0.65
C PRO A 127 -3.33 3.44 -1.53
N GLN A 128 -4.12 4.34 -0.94
CA GLN A 128 -4.85 5.41 -1.66
C GLN A 128 -3.93 6.43 -2.34
N ILE A 129 -2.64 6.47 -2.01
CA ILE A 129 -1.68 7.47 -2.51
C ILE A 129 -0.52 6.85 -3.32
N LYS A 130 -0.69 5.60 -3.76
CA LYS A 130 0.32 4.83 -4.51
C LYS A 130 -0.17 4.57 -5.93
N ASP A 131 0.73 4.19 -6.86
CA ASP A 131 0.35 3.93 -8.26
C ASP A 131 -0.72 2.83 -8.31
N VAL A 132 -0.53 1.79 -7.50
CA VAL A 132 -1.50 0.71 -7.27
C VAL A 132 -1.67 0.52 -5.76
N GLY A 133 -2.91 0.61 -5.29
CA GLY A 133 -3.32 0.33 -3.92
C GLY A 133 -4.15 -0.95 -3.86
N ILE A 134 -3.91 -1.81 -2.89
CA ILE A 134 -4.63 -3.07 -2.71
C ILE A 134 -5.14 -3.13 -1.28
N ILE A 135 -6.44 -3.36 -1.09
CA ILE A 135 -7.09 -3.34 0.21
C ILE A 135 -7.89 -4.63 0.40
N GLY A 136 -7.57 -5.39 1.45
CA GLY A 136 -8.33 -6.57 1.85
C GLY A 136 -9.78 -6.23 2.16
N ALA A 137 -10.70 -7.05 1.64
CA ALA A 137 -12.13 -6.80 1.72
C ALA A 137 -12.94 -8.10 1.83
N ALA A 138 -14.08 -7.99 2.51
CA ALA A 138 -15.07 -9.06 2.61
C ALA A 138 -16.49 -8.47 2.62
N THR A 139 -17.38 -8.99 1.78
CA THR A 139 -18.79 -8.59 1.75
C THR A 139 -19.60 -9.37 2.77
N PRO A 140 -20.53 -8.72 3.47
CA PRO A 140 -21.54 -9.42 4.25
C PRO A 140 -22.51 -10.17 3.33
N GLU A 141 -22.89 -11.38 3.75
CA GLU A 141 -23.90 -12.21 3.11
C GLU A 141 -24.88 -12.73 4.18
N PHE A 142 -26.16 -12.81 3.83
CA PHE A 142 -27.19 -13.32 4.73
C PHE A 142 -27.42 -14.80 4.49
N THR A 143 -27.51 -15.57 5.57
CA THR A 143 -27.89 -16.98 5.54
C THR A 143 -29.37 -17.15 5.88
N ASP A 144 -29.88 -18.39 5.75
CA ASP A 144 -31.25 -18.74 6.15
C ASP A 144 -31.42 -18.85 7.69
N ILE A 145 -30.36 -18.62 8.48
CA ILE A 145 -30.42 -18.70 9.94
C ILE A 145 -31.15 -17.45 10.50
N PRO A 146 -32.24 -17.62 11.28
CA PRO A 146 -33.01 -16.49 11.79
C PRO A 146 -32.20 -15.52 12.66
N CYS A 147 -32.40 -14.23 12.45
CA CYS A 147 -31.81 -13.18 13.28
C CYS A 147 -32.49 -13.11 14.65
N THR A 148 -31.71 -12.96 15.72
CA THR A 148 -32.21 -12.79 17.09
C THR A 148 -32.35 -11.33 17.53
N ALA A 149 -32.15 -10.37 16.62
CA ALA A 149 -32.19 -8.93 16.94
C ALA A 149 -31.15 -8.45 17.98
N CYS A 150 -30.09 -9.21 18.27
CA CYS A 150 -29.20 -8.92 19.40
C CYS A 150 -28.34 -7.65 19.28
N GLY A 151 -28.26 -7.01 18.11
CA GLY A 151 -27.51 -5.76 17.90
C GLY A 151 -25.98 -5.88 17.76
N ALA A 152 -25.37 -7.03 18.05
CA ALA A 152 -23.90 -7.18 18.05
C ALA A 152 -23.22 -6.76 16.73
N CYS A 153 -23.84 -7.05 15.58
CA CYS A 153 -23.32 -6.64 14.27
C CYS A 153 -23.41 -5.13 14.00
N SER A 154 -24.43 -4.46 14.57
CA SER A 154 -24.61 -3.01 14.52
C SER A 154 -23.54 -2.33 15.37
N ASP A 155 -23.34 -2.81 16.60
CA ASP A 155 -22.34 -2.25 17.54
C ASP A 155 -20.90 -2.40 17.01
N ALA A 156 -20.61 -3.50 16.31
CA ALA A 156 -19.32 -3.73 15.67
C ALA A 156 -19.07 -2.83 14.45
N CYS A 157 -20.11 -2.22 13.86
CA CYS A 157 -20.02 -1.48 12.61
C CYS A 157 -19.67 0.00 12.86
N LYS A 158 -18.38 0.35 12.71
CA LYS A 158 -17.89 1.74 12.86
C LYS A 158 -18.42 2.71 11.80
N GLU A 159 -18.90 2.19 10.67
CA GLU A 159 -19.45 2.99 9.57
C GLU A 159 -20.97 3.20 9.69
N ASN A 160 -21.60 2.65 10.75
CA ASN A 160 -23.04 2.61 10.93
C ASN A 160 -23.81 1.98 9.74
N ALA A 161 -23.13 1.17 8.92
CA ALA A 161 -23.68 0.55 7.72
C ALA A 161 -24.67 -0.59 8.04
N VAL A 162 -24.60 -1.16 9.24
CA VAL A 162 -25.51 -2.22 9.68
C VAL A 162 -26.60 -1.62 10.55
N GLN A 163 -27.86 -1.83 10.21
CA GLN A 163 -29.01 -1.32 10.96
C GLN A 163 -29.98 -2.45 11.30
N LEU A 164 -30.48 -2.45 12.53
CA LEU A 164 -31.62 -3.26 12.94
C LEU A 164 -32.91 -2.60 12.42
N SER A 165 -33.81 -3.40 11.87
CA SER A 165 -35.18 -2.99 11.58
C SER A 165 -35.92 -2.59 12.85
N ALA A 166 -36.94 -1.75 12.71
CA ALA A 166 -37.78 -1.30 13.84
C ALA A 166 -38.49 -2.44 14.59
N THR A 167 -38.68 -3.59 13.93
CA THR A 167 -39.26 -4.81 14.52
C THR A 167 -38.21 -5.75 15.11
N GLY A 168 -36.92 -5.41 15.03
CA GLY A 168 -35.78 -6.21 15.49
C GLY A 168 -35.45 -7.43 14.62
N ALA A 169 -36.40 -7.96 13.86
CA ALA A 169 -36.27 -9.26 13.18
C ALA A 169 -35.37 -9.25 11.92
N ALA A 170 -35.22 -8.10 11.27
CA ALA A 170 -34.39 -7.96 10.06
C ALA A 170 -33.18 -7.04 10.30
N VAL A 171 -32.04 -7.41 9.71
CA VAL A 171 -30.81 -6.61 9.64
C VAL A 171 -30.66 -6.13 8.20
N ALA A 172 -30.38 -4.85 8.00
CA ALA A 172 -30.06 -4.28 6.69
C ALA A 172 -28.60 -3.81 6.67
N VAL A 173 -27.95 -3.97 5.51
CA VAL A 173 -26.61 -3.41 5.26
C VAL A 173 -26.72 -2.33 4.20
N ASP A 174 -26.35 -1.12 4.57
CA ASP A 174 -26.20 0.00 3.66
C ASP A 174 -24.88 -0.15 2.88
N ALA A 175 -25.01 -0.53 1.60
CA ALA A 175 -23.87 -0.74 0.72
C ALA A 175 -23.04 0.54 0.49
N ALA A 176 -23.63 1.73 0.57
CA ALA A 176 -22.92 2.99 0.33
C ALA A 176 -22.02 3.38 1.51
N ARG A 177 -22.33 2.91 2.72
CA ARG A 177 -21.50 3.11 3.92
C ARG A 177 -20.57 1.94 4.24
N CYS A 178 -20.86 0.76 3.73
CA CYS A 178 -20.05 -0.42 4.00
C CYS A 178 -18.64 -0.28 3.39
N VAL A 179 -17.60 -0.37 4.23
CA VAL A 179 -16.20 -0.38 3.76
C VAL A 179 -15.64 -1.80 3.57
N HIS A 180 -16.48 -2.83 3.69
CA HIS A 180 -16.11 -4.25 3.54
C HIS A 180 -15.03 -4.74 4.53
N CYS A 181 -15.05 -4.25 5.78
CA CYS A 181 -14.08 -4.65 6.81
C CYS A 181 -14.36 -6.02 7.44
N GLY A 182 -15.63 -6.45 7.41
CA GLY A 182 -16.09 -7.75 7.90
C GLY A 182 -16.34 -7.88 9.41
N SER A 183 -16.19 -6.79 10.19
CA SER A 183 -16.40 -6.82 11.64
C SER A 183 -17.79 -7.31 12.05
N CYS A 184 -18.83 -6.94 11.30
CA CYS A 184 -20.21 -7.32 11.59
C CYS A 184 -20.45 -8.84 11.47
N MET A 185 -19.76 -9.50 10.54
CA MET A 185 -19.88 -10.94 10.29
C MET A 185 -19.21 -11.72 11.42
N ALA A 186 -18.03 -11.28 11.85
CA ALA A 186 -17.32 -11.86 12.99
C ALA A 186 -18.08 -11.67 14.32
N ALA A 187 -18.87 -10.61 14.43
CA ALA A 187 -19.66 -10.30 15.62
C ALA A 187 -21.02 -11.02 15.66
N CYS A 188 -21.49 -11.62 14.57
CA CYS A 188 -22.81 -12.24 14.51
C CYS A 188 -22.80 -13.62 15.21
N PRO A 189 -23.45 -13.78 16.39
CA PRO A 189 -23.36 -15.02 17.15
C PRO A 189 -24.17 -16.16 16.54
N THR A 190 -25.19 -15.84 15.74
CA THR A 190 -26.07 -16.83 15.09
C THR A 190 -25.52 -17.31 13.75
N GLY A 191 -24.63 -16.56 13.11
CA GLY A 191 -24.24 -16.80 11.72
C GLY A 191 -25.29 -16.37 10.69
N THR A 192 -26.31 -15.60 11.10
CA THR A 192 -27.26 -14.95 10.17
C THR A 192 -26.53 -14.05 9.17
N LEU A 193 -25.50 -13.37 9.63
CA LEU A 193 -24.60 -12.57 8.81
C LEU A 193 -23.25 -13.29 8.72
N THR A 194 -22.87 -13.72 7.52
CA THR A 194 -21.62 -14.45 7.26
C THR A 194 -20.78 -13.76 6.19
N THR A 195 -19.59 -14.30 5.93
CA THR A 195 -18.69 -13.85 4.86
C THR A 195 -19.14 -14.37 3.51
N GLY A 196 -19.48 -13.45 2.60
CA GLY A 196 -19.66 -13.75 1.18
C GLY A 196 -18.36 -13.68 0.41
N LYS A 197 -18.28 -12.82 -0.63
CA LYS A 197 -17.05 -12.60 -1.39
C LYS A 197 -15.94 -12.06 -0.47
N LYS A 198 -14.76 -12.67 -0.56
CA LYS A 198 -13.55 -12.27 0.17
C LYS A 198 -12.35 -12.19 -0.78
N GLY A 199 -11.58 -11.12 -0.67
CA GLY A 199 -10.46 -10.87 -1.57
C GLY A 199 -9.89 -9.48 -1.38
N TYR A 200 -9.62 -8.80 -2.49
CA TYR A 200 -8.98 -7.50 -2.51
C TYR A 200 -9.70 -6.51 -3.42
N ARG A 201 -9.93 -5.30 -2.90
CA ARG A 201 -10.25 -4.10 -3.67
C ARG A 201 -8.96 -3.54 -4.26
N VAL A 202 -9.01 -3.04 -5.49
CA VAL A 202 -7.84 -2.51 -6.20
C VAL A 202 -8.09 -1.06 -6.56
N LEU A 203 -7.12 -0.19 -6.24
CA LEU A 203 -7.14 1.23 -6.55
C LEU A 203 -5.94 1.57 -7.44
N ILE A 204 -6.12 2.47 -8.40
CA ILE A 204 -5.06 2.88 -9.32
C ILE A 204 -4.93 4.40 -9.46
N GLY A 205 -3.72 4.86 -9.75
CA GLY A 205 -3.44 6.25 -10.12
C GLY A 205 -3.21 7.20 -8.95
N GLY A 206 -2.88 6.70 -7.76
CA GLY A 206 -2.53 7.51 -6.60
C GLY A 206 -1.09 8.03 -6.65
N LYS A 207 -0.89 9.27 -6.19
CA LYS A 207 0.44 9.83 -5.94
C LYS A 207 0.43 11.00 -4.98
N LEU A 208 1.54 11.17 -4.27
CA LEU A 208 1.93 12.43 -3.67
C LEU A 208 3.00 13.15 -4.53
N GLY A 209 3.34 14.37 -4.13
CA GLY A 209 4.32 15.22 -4.82
C GLY A 209 3.71 16.57 -5.19
N ARG A 210 4.27 17.23 -6.19
CA ARG A 210 3.82 18.58 -6.62
C ARG A 210 2.35 18.63 -7.08
N HIS A 211 1.83 17.52 -7.57
CA HIS A 211 0.43 17.38 -8.00
C HIS A 211 -0.14 16.12 -7.35
N PRO A 212 -0.63 16.18 -6.10
CA PRO A 212 -1.19 15.02 -5.43
C PRO A 212 -2.50 14.57 -6.09
N ARG A 213 -2.76 13.26 -6.07
CA ARG A 213 -3.98 12.62 -6.60
C ARG A 213 -4.26 11.36 -5.77
N LEU A 214 -5.51 11.17 -5.36
CA LEU A 214 -5.94 9.90 -4.76
C LEU A 214 -6.19 8.86 -5.85
N ALA A 215 -5.86 7.61 -5.55
CA ALA A 215 -6.15 6.48 -6.41
C ALA A 215 -7.68 6.30 -6.56
N ARG A 216 -8.14 5.97 -7.76
CA ARG A 216 -9.52 5.59 -8.04
C ARG A 216 -9.67 4.09 -7.89
N GLU A 217 -10.71 3.66 -7.19
CA GLU A 217 -11.04 2.25 -7.02
C GLU A 217 -11.63 1.66 -8.31
N LEU A 218 -11.16 0.46 -8.67
CA LEU A 218 -11.75 -0.38 -9.69
C LEU A 218 -12.84 -1.26 -9.05
N PRO A 219 -13.93 -1.54 -9.77
CA PRO A 219 -15.05 -2.31 -9.23
C PRO A 219 -14.63 -3.74 -8.87
N GLY A 220 -15.36 -4.32 -7.91
CA GLY A 220 -15.24 -5.73 -7.55
C GLY A 220 -14.29 -6.03 -6.40
N ILE A 221 -14.37 -7.27 -5.93
CA ILE A 221 -13.46 -7.86 -4.94
C ILE A 221 -12.79 -9.04 -5.64
N HIS A 222 -11.48 -8.93 -5.79
CA HIS A 222 -10.68 -9.81 -6.63
C HIS A 222 -9.91 -10.83 -5.80
N ASP A 223 -9.75 -12.04 -6.31
CA ASP A 223 -8.83 -13.01 -5.72
C ASP A 223 -7.36 -12.66 -6.00
N ALA A 224 -6.43 -13.34 -5.33
CA ALA A 224 -5.01 -13.07 -5.47
C ALA A 224 -4.48 -13.30 -6.89
N GLU A 225 -5.08 -14.23 -7.65
CA GLU A 225 -4.68 -14.49 -9.03
C GLU A 225 -5.08 -13.35 -9.96
N THR A 226 -6.30 -12.86 -9.85
CA THR A 226 -6.83 -11.75 -10.63
C THR A 226 -6.04 -10.48 -10.35
N VAL A 227 -5.74 -10.16 -9.08
CA VAL A 227 -4.90 -9.01 -8.72
C VAL A 227 -3.51 -9.09 -9.38
N VAL A 228 -2.90 -10.27 -9.43
CA VAL A 228 -1.60 -10.47 -10.11
C VAL A 228 -1.69 -10.19 -11.61
N ARG A 229 -2.76 -10.63 -12.28
CA ARG A 229 -3.01 -10.32 -13.70
C ARG A 229 -3.24 -8.83 -13.93
N MET A 230 -4.01 -8.17 -13.05
CA MET A 230 -4.23 -6.72 -13.09
C MET A 230 -2.90 -5.95 -13.02
N ILE A 231 -2.00 -6.35 -12.12
CA ILE A 231 -0.68 -5.70 -11.99
C ILE A 231 0.15 -5.86 -13.25
N ALA A 232 0.16 -7.05 -13.86
CA ALA A 232 0.87 -7.27 -15.12
C ALA A 232 0.36 -6.32 -16.23
N ASP A 233 -0.95 -6.12 -16.32
CA ASP A 233 -1.55 -5.17 -17.27
C ASP A 233 -1.20 -3.71 -16.97
N PHE A 234 -1.22 -3.31 -15.69
CA PHE A 234 -0.83 -1.95 -15.30
C PHE A 234 0.64 -1.68 -15.63
N LEU A 235 1.52 -2.66 -15.44
CA LEU A 235 2.93 -2.56 -15.82
C LEU A 235 3.12 -2.49 -17.33
N ALA A 236 2.36 -3.27 -18.10
CA ALA A 236 2.39 -3.22 -19.57
C ALA A 236 1.94 -1.84 -20.06
N PHE A 237 0.83 -1.32 -19.54
CA PHE A 237 0.36 0.04 -19.82
C PHE A 237 1.43 1.08 -19.47
N TYR A 238 1.98 1.01 -18.25
CA TYR A 238 3.01 1.92 -17.78
C TYR A 238 4.22 1.96 -18.71
N LYS A 239 4.74 0.78 -19.06
CA LYS A 239 5.91 0.64 -19.93
C LYS A 239 5.67 1.13 -21.36
N SER A 240 4.44 0.98 -21.86
CA SER A 240 4.07 1.43 -23.21
C SER A 240 4.00 2.95 -23.34
N ARG A 241 3.72 3.68 -22.24
CA ARG A 241 3.46 5.13 -22.28
C ARG A 241 4.52 6.00 -21.59
N SER A 242 5.23 5.48 -20.59
CA SER A 242 6.24 6.28 -19.87
C SER A 242 7.47 6.51 -20.76
N THR A 243 7.65 7.76 -21.19
CA THR A 243 8.77 8.13 -22.08
C THR A 243 9.88 8.87 -21.36
N HIS A 244 9.53 9.66 -20.33
CA HIS A 244 10.47 10.52 -19.60
C HIS A 244 10.43 10.27 -18.08
N GLY A 245 10.18 9.03 -17.67
CA GLY A 245 10.04 8.65 -16.25
C GLY A 245 8.79 9.22 -15.58
N GLN A 246 7.77 9.57 -16.36
CA GLN A 246 6.45 9.90 -15.83
C GLN A 246 5.96 8.71 -15.00
N ARG A 247 5.36 8.97 -13.83
CA ARG A 247 4.75 7.92 -13.02
C ARG A 247 3.44 7.44 -13.62
N PHE A 248 3.06 6.20 -13.30
CA PHE A 248 1.81 5.60 -13.75
C PHE A 248 0.59 6.49 -13.48
N ALA A 249 0.49 7.05 -12.29
CA ALA A 249 -0.56 8.01 -11.93
C ALA A 249 -0.61 9.30 -12.79
N GLN A 250 0.48 9.69 -13.44
CA GLN A 250 0.51 10.83 -14.38
C GLN A 250 0.07 10.44 -15.80
N LEU A 251 0.18 9.17 -16.15
CA LEU A 251 -0.13 8.64 -17.48
C LEU A 251 -1.60 8.23 -17.61
N LEU A 252 -2.26 7.93 -16.48
CA LEU A 252 -3.67 7.54 -16.43
C LEU A 252 -4.59 8.75 -16.66
N THR A 253 -5.29 8.74 -17.79
CA THR A 253 -6.47 9.56 -18.03
C THR A 253 -7.72 8.92 -17.41
N ASP A 254 -8.84 9.64 -17.34
CA ASP A 254 -10.09 9.05 -16.87
C ASP A 254 -10.58 7.95 -17.82
N ALA A 255 -10.43 8.13 -19.14
CA ALA A 255 -10.76 7.11 -20.13
C ALA A 255 -9.93 5.82 -19.96
N ASP A 256 -8.65 5.93 -19.54
CA ASP A 256 -7.84 4.74 -19.26
C ASP A 256 -8.32 4.00 -18.01
N ILE A 257 -8.77 4.74 -16.98
CA ILE A 257 -9.32 4.14 -15.75
C ILE A 257 -10.67 3.48 -16.05
N ASP A 258 -11.49 4.10 -16.89
CA ASP A 258 -12.77 3.54 -17.31
C ASP A 258 -12.55 2.28 -18.16
N ALA A 259 -11.54 2.27 -19.04
CA ALA A 259 -11.16 1.06 -19.77
C ALA A 259 -10.68 -0.08 -18.85
N PHE A 260 -9.94 0.22 -17.78
CA PHE A 260 -9.59 -0.79 -16.77
C PHE A 260 -10.80 -1.22 -15.93
N THR A 261 -11.72 -0.30 -15.66
CA THR A 261 -12.98 -0.56 -14.96
C THR A 261 -13.80 -1.58 -15.75
N ASP A 262 -13.99 -1.35 -17.05
CA ASP A 262 -14.73 -2.25 -17.93
C ASP A 262 -14.04 -3.60 -18.08
N LYS A 263 -12.71 -3.60 -18.25
CA LYS A 263 -11.92 -4.83 -18.40
C LYS A 263 -12.00 -5.74 -17.17
N TRP A 264 -12.04 -5.16 -15.97
CA TRP A 264 -11.98 -5.88 -14.70
C TRP A 264 -13.31 -5.89 -13.94
N ALA A 265 -14.40 -5.46 -14.58
CA ALA A 265 -15.75 -5.58 -14.04
C ALA A 265 -16.09 -7.07 -13.85
N SER A 266 -16.07 -7.53 -12.60
CA SER A 266 -16.38 -8.90 -12.18
C SER A 266 -17.01 -8.96 -10.78
#